data_AF-A0A413GI61-F1
#
_entry.id   AF-A0A413GI61-F1
#
_cell.length_a   1.000
_cell.length_b   1.000
_cell.length_c   1.000
_cell.angle_alpha   90.00
_cell.angle_beta   90.00
_cell.angle_gamma   90.00
#
_symmetry.space_group_name_H-M   'P 1'
#
loop_
_entity.id
_entity.type
_entity.pdbx_description
1 polymer ?
#
loop_
_entity_poly.entity_id
_entity_poly.type
_entity_poly.pdbx_seq_one_letter_code
_entity_poly.pdbx_strand_id
1 'polypeptide(L)'
;LYSCLLQLTTPRPKGVSWRDQGNVTFSLPCPSVGKDPRTYNYLGEEAVKVLEQEINYEMRMDYYRFLRRNKFKNGMMFTRATELYLEEHGMTELIPEETLLKSYFQWVKKVERK
;
A
#
# COMPACT_ATOMS: atom_id res chain seq x y z
N LEU A 1 -7.92 -0.91 -0.57
CA LEU A 1 -7.15 -1.47 -1.73
C LEU A 1 -7.95 -2.27 -2.78
N TYR A 2 -8.59 -3.41 -2.46
CA TYR A 2 -9.24 -4.28 -3.48
C TYR A 2 -10.25 -3.55 -4.39
N SER A 3 -11.17 -2.80 -3.81
CA SER A 3 -12.18 -2.06 -4.57
C SER A 3 -11.54 -1.00 -5.49
N CYS A 4 -10.44 -0.39 -5.06
CA CYS A 4 -9.66 0.57 -5.86
C CYS A 4 -9.06 -0.12 -7.10
N LEU A 5 -8.38 -1.25 -6.91
CA LEU A 5 -7.85 -2.06 -8.02
C LEU A 5 -8.94 -2.41 -9.03
N LEU A 6 -10.09 -2.91 -8.58
CA LEU A 6 -11.20 -3.27 -9.46
C LEU A 6 -11.76 -2.05 -10.22
N GLN A 7 -11.92 -0.90 -9.55
CA GLN A 7 -12.37 0.33 -10.20
C GLN A 7 -11.40 0.83 -11.28
N LEU A 8 -10.10 0.67 -11.06
CA LEU A 8 -9.04 1.15 -11.94
C LEU A 8 -8.79 0.25 -13.17
N THR A 9 -9.16 -1.04 -13.11
CA THR A 9 -9.01 -1.93 -14.26
C THR A 9 -9.89 -1.51 -15.44
N THR A 10 -9.33 -1.57 -16.64
CA THR A 10 -10.02 -1.28 -17.90
C THR A 10 -9.80 -2.41 -18.91
N PRO A 11 -10.60 -2.50 -19.99
CA PRO A 11 -10.27 -3.38 -21.10
C PRO A 11 -8.95 -2.98 -21.74
N ARG A 12 -8.12 -3.96 -22.11
CA ARG A 12 -6.83 -3.68 -22.75
C ARG A 12 -7.03 -2.94 -24.08
N PRO A 13 -6.42 -1.75 -24.28
CA PRO A 13 -6.54 -1.03 -25.53
C PRO A 13 -5.92 -1.79 -26.71
N LYS A 14 -6.40 -1.53 -27.93
CA LYS A 14 -5.84 -2.11 -29.15
C LYS A 14 -4.40 -1.64 -29.34
N GLY A 15 -3.51 -2.57 -29.72
CA GLY A 15 -2.10 -2.27 -29.99
C GLY A 15 -1.19 -2.24 -28.75
N VAL A 16 -1.74 -2.43 -27.54
CA VAL A 16 -0.94 -2.59 -26.32
C VAL A 16 -0.49 -4.05 -26.19
N SER A 17 0.79 -4.26 -25.85
CA SER A 17 1.36 -5.59 -25.61
C SER A 17 0.55 -6.37 -24.56
N TRP A 18 0.41 -7.67 -24.77
CA TRP A 18 -0.17 -8.61 -23.78
C TRP A 18 0.82 -9.01 -22.69
N ARG A 19 2.10 -8.67 -22.86
CA ARG A 19 3.12 -8.86 -21.84
C ARG A 19 3.17 -7.62 -20.95
N ASP A 20 2.61 -7.73 -19.75
CA ASP A 20 2.69 -6.69 -18.74
C ASP A 20 4.12 -6.58 -18.18
N GLN A 21 4.48 -5.38 -17.71
CA GLN A 21 5.78 -5.07 -17.10
C GLN A 21 5.56 -4.63 -15.65
N GLY A 22 6.54 -4.87 -14.78
CA GLY A 22 6.51 -4.45 -13.38
C GLY A 22 7.20 -5.45 -12.45
N ASN A 23 7.15 -5.15 -11.16
CA ASN A 23 7.72 -5.96 -10.07
C ASN A 23 6.64 -6.67 -9.22
N VAL A 24 5.35 -6.40 -9.49
CA VAL A 24 4.23 -6.94 -8.71
C VAL A 24 3.19 -7.51 -9.67
N THR A 25 2.64 -8.68 -9.33
CA THR A 25 1.52 -9.30 -10.03
C THR A 25 0.32 -9.37 -9.10
N PHE A 26 -0.83 -8.85 -9.53
CA PHE A 26 -2.07 -8.95 -8.79
C PHE A 26 -2.93 -10.10 -9.31
N SER A 27 -3.45 -10.92 -8.40
CA SER A 27 -4.51 -11.87 -8.72
C SER A 27 -5.86 -11.17 -8.60
N LEU A 28 -6.56 -10.99 -9.72
CA LEU A 28 -7.89 -10.43 -9.72
C LEU A 28 -8.91 -11.53 -9.39
N PRO A 29 -9.80 -11.33 -8.39
CA PRO A 29 -10.90 -12.25 -8.19
C PRO A 29 -11.90 -12.13 -9.34
N CYS A 30 -12.68 -13.18 -9.56
CA CYS A 30 -13.75 -13.22 -10.54
C CYS A 30 -15.10 -12.98 -9.83
N PRO A 31 -15.58 -11.72 -9.74
CA PRO A 31 -16.85 -11.46 -9.08
C PRO A 31 -18.02 -12.01 -9.91
N SER A 32 -19.11 -12.38 -9.24
CA SER A 32 -20.35 -12.85 -9.91
C SER A 32 -21.07 -11.72 -10.65
N VAL A 33 -20.87 -10.47 -10.24
CA VAL A 33 -21.44 -9.26 -10.84
C VAL A 33 -20.36 -8.19 -10.93
N GLY A 34 -20.26 -7.51 -12.07
CA GLY A 34 -19.33 -6.41 -12.29
C GLY A 34 -18.32 -6.69 -13.40
N LYS A 35 -17.08 -6.27 -13.19
CA LYS A 35 -16.00 -6.39 -14.18
C LYS A 35 -15.45 -7.82 -14.21
N ASP A 36 -15.65 -8.51 -15.33
CA ASP A 36 -15.01 -9.81 -15.58
C ASP A 36 -13.49 -9.61 -15.78
N PRO A 37 -12.62 -10.23 -14.96
CA PRO A 37 -11.17 -10.10 -15.08
C PRO A 37 -10.61 -10.64 -16.39
N ARG A 38 -11.36 -11.42 -17.17
CA ARG A 38 -10.93 -11.84 -18.53
C ARG A 38 -10.92 -10.66 -19.51
N THR A 39 -11.79 -9.67 -19.27
CA THR A 39 -11.89 -8.46 -20.09
C THR A 39 -11.18 -7.28 -19.41
N TYR A 40 -11.43 -7.07 -18.11
CA TYR A 40 -10.93 -5.93 -17.33
C TYR A 40 -9.70 -6.34 -16.51
N ASN A 41 -8.56 -6.51 -17.17
CA ASN A 41 -7.28 -6.89 -16.55
C ASN A 41 -6.14 -5.91 -16.85
N TYR A 42 -6.44 -4.77 -17.45
CA TYR A 42 -5.41 -3.78 -17.80
C TYR A 42 -5.47 -2.59 -16.84
N LEU A 43 -4.29 -2.17 -16.36
CA LEU A 43 -4.11 -0.93 -15.62
C LEU A 43 -3.34 0.04 -16.53
N GLY A 44 -3.96 1.18 -16.84
CA GLY A 44 -3.27 2.27 -17.52
C GLY A 44 -2.26 2.95 -16.59
N GLU A 45 -1.36 3.75 -17.15
CA GLU A 45 -0.29 4.41 -16.40
C GLU A 45 -0.81 5.26 -15.22
N GLU A 46 -1.84 6.07 -15.45
CA GLU A 46 -2.46 6.88 -14.38
C GLU A 46 -3.14 6.02 -13.31
N ALA A 47 -3.74 4.90 -13.72
CA ALA A 47 -4.32 3.94 -12.78
C ALA A 47 -3.24 3.29 -11.91
N VAL A 48 -2.08 2.97 -12.48
CA VAL A 48 -0.92 2.46 -11.71
C VAL A 48 -0.48 3.50 -10.68
N LYS A 49 -0.32 4.77 -11.06
CA LYS A 49 0.07 5.84 -10.13
C LYS A 49 -0.93 6.00 -8.98
N VAL A 50 -2.23 5.96 -9.26
CA VAL A 50 -3.27 6.02 -8.22
C VAL A 50 -3.19 4.81 -7.30
N LEU A 51 -2.99 3.61 -7.85
CA LEU A 51 -2.88 2.39 -7.06
C LEU A 51 -1.63 2.42 -6.16
N GLU A 52 -0.49 2.89 -6.68
CA GLU A 52 0.74 3.06 -5.88
C GLU A 52 0.52 4.02 -4.71
N GLN A 53 -0.19 5.13 -4.93
CA GLN A 53 -0.52 6.08 -3.87
C GLN A 53 -1.41 5.43 -2.80
N GLU A 54 -2.41 4.66 -3.21
CA GLU A 54 -3.32 3.97 -2.30
C GLU A 54 -2.60 2.89 -1.48
N ILE A 55 -1.73 2.09 -2.11
CA ILE A 55 -0.91 1.09 -1.41
C ILE A 55 -0.01 1.79 -0.39
N ASN A 56 0.68 2.86 -0.79
CA ASN A 56 1.53 3.62 0.11
C ASN A 56 0.76 4.21 1.29
N TYR A 57 -0.46 4.71 1.05
CA TYR A 57 -1.33 5.24 2.10
C TYR A 57 -1.71 4.14 3.10
N GLU A 58 -2.22 3.02 2.62
CA GLU A 58 -2.63 1.89 3.46
C GLU A 58 -1.47 1.35 4.30
N MET A 59 -0.30 1.14 3.67
CA MET A 59 0.91 0.67 4.37
C MET A 59 1.38 1.65 5.44
N ARG A 60 1.33 2.97 5.17
CA ARG A 60 1.69 3.99 6.17
C ARG A 60 0.70 4.02 7.33
N MET A 61 -0.60 3.91 7.04
CA MET A 61 -1.63 3.90 8.07
C MET A 61 -1.53 2.66 8.95
N ASP A 62 -1.25 1.49 8.36
CA ASP A 62 -1.01 0.27 9.10
C ASP A 62 0.18 0.41 10.05
N TYR A 63 1.32 0.88 9.53
CA TYR A 63 2.50 1.20 10.33
C TYR A 63 2.21 2.17 11.49
N TYR A 64 1.46 3.25 11.25
CA TYR A 64 1.13 4.21 12.32
C TYR A 64 0.25 3.59 13.41
N ARG A 65 -0.71 2.73 13.02
CA ARG A 65 -1.54 1.98 13.96
C ARG A 65 -0.68 0.99 14.75
N PHE A 66 0.25 0.31 14.10
CA PHE A 66 1.20 -0.60 14.73
C PHE A 66 2.04 0.11 15.80
N LEU A 67 2.65 1.26 15.47
CA LEU A 67 3.44 2.04 16.42
C LEU A 67 2.62 2.47 17.64
N ARG A 68 1.41 3.01 17.43
CA ARG A 68 0.54 3.43 18.53
C ARG A 68 0.16 2.25 19.41
N ARG A 69 -0.23 1.12 18.81
CA ARG A 69 -0.60 -0.10 19.55
C ARG A 69 0.56 -0.55 20.44
N ASN A 70 1.76 -0.67 19.89
CA ASN A 70 2.93 -1.15 20.63
C ASN A 70 3.43 -0.15 21.68
N LYS A 71 3.38 1.16 21.41
CA LYS A 71 3.76 2.17 22.39
C LYS A 71 2.80 2.20 23.58
N PHE A 72 1.49 2.29 23.33
CA PHE A 72 0.51 2.55 24.38
C PHE A 72 -0.01 1.30 25.08
N LYS A 73 -0.05 0.13 24.40
CA LYS A 73 -0.50 -1.12 25.03
C LYS A 73 0.66 -1.95 25.59
N ASN A 74 1.80 -1.94 24.91
CA ASN A 74 2.91 -2.84 25.22
C ASN A 74 4.12 -2.13 25.84
N GLY A 75 4.08 -0.80 25.98
CA GLY A 75 5.18 0.01 26.54
C GLY A 75 6.44 0.06 25.66
N MET A 76 6.36 -0.43 24.42
CA MET A 76 7.51 -0.57 23.53
C MET A 76 8.04 0.78 23.05
N MET A 77 9.35 0.90 22.89
CA MET A 77 9.98 2.06 22.27
C MET A 77 9.65 2.13 20.78
N PHE A 78 9.50 3.34 20.23
CA PHE A 78 9.16 3.51 18.81
C PHE A 78 10.19 2.90 17.88
N THR A 79 11.49 3.02 18.19
CA THR A 79 12.57 2.40 17.42
C THR A 79 12.41 0.89 17.34
N ARG A 80 12.25 0.22 18.49
CA ARG A 80 12.05 -1.23 18.52
C ARG A 80 10.78 -1.68 17.80
N ALA A 81 9.70 -0.88 17.87
CA ALA A 81 8.48 -1.17 17.12
C ALA A 81 8.67 -0.99 15.61
N THR A 82 9.47 -0.01 15.18
CA THR A 82 9.81 0.18 13.77
C THR A 82 10.66 -0.96 13.23
N GLU A 83 11.72 -1.35 13.95
CA GLU A 83 12.55 -2.52 13.64
C GLU A 83 11.68 -3.76 13.43
N LEU A 84 10.81 -4.07 14.40
CA LEU A 84 9.93 -5.23 14.34
C LEU A 84 8.99 -5.18 13.14
N TYR A 85 8.40 -4.01 12.85
CA TYR A 85 7.51 -3.86 11.70
C TYR A 85 8.25 -4.09 10.38
N LEU A 86 9.48 -3.58 10.26
CA LEU A 86 10.31 -3.78 9.06
C LEU A 86 10.73 -5.24 8.90
N GLU A 87 11.10 -5.91 9.99
CA GLU A 87 11.43 -7.35 10.01
C GLU A 87 10.23 -8.20 9.57
N GLU A 88 9.05 -7.98 10.16
CA GLU A 88 7.82 -8.73 9.86
C GLU A 88 7.38 -8.58 8.39
N HIS A 89 7.69 -7.46 7.76
CA HIS A 89 7.33 -7.17 6.37
C HIS A 89 8.48 -7.35 5.37
N GLY A 90 9.67 -7.79 5.81
CA GLY A 90 10.84 -7.96 4.95
C GLY A 90 11.35 -6.65 4.31
N MET A 91 11.23 -5.53 5.02
CA MET A 91 11.57 -4.19 4.52
C MET A 91 12.81 -3.57 5.16
N THR A 92 13.51 -4.29 6.04
CA THR A 92 14.65 -3.80 6.83
C THR A 92 15.73 -3.11 5.99
N GLU A 93 16.03 -3.64 4.80
CA GLU A 93 17.05 -3.07 3.90
C GLU A 93 16.48 -2.10 2.85
N LEU A 94 15.15 -1.98 2.78
CA LEU A 94 14.47 -1.18 1.76
C LEU A 94 14.19 0.24 2.22
N ILE A 95 13.92 0.43 3.51
CA ILE A 95 13.48 1.71 4.06
C ILE A 95 14.21 1.99 5.39
N PRO A 96 14.93 3.12 5.51
CA PRO A 96 15.54 3.52 6.78
C PRO A 96 14.48 3.81 7.85
N GLU A 97 14.68 3.29 9.06
CA GLU A 97 13.79 3.48 10.22
C GLU A 97 13.46 4.94 10.49
N GLU A 98 14.47 5.81 10.42
CA GLU A 98 14.34 7.24 10.66
C GLU A 98 13.32 7.90 9.72
N THR A 99 13.22 7.43 8.48
CA THR A 99 12.28 7.94 7.49
C THR A 99 10.84 7.66 7.92
N LEU A 100 10.58 6.44 8.39
CA LEU A 100 9.26 6.03 8.86
C LEU A 100 8.87 6.74 10.16
N LEU A 101 9.78 6.82 11.13
CA LEU A 101 9.55 7.53 12.39
C LEU A 101 9.26 9.02 12.16
N LYS A 102 10.05 9.68 11.31
CA LYS A 102 9.82 11.09 10.94
C LYS A 102 8.44 11.28 10.31
N SER A 103 8.06 10.40 9.38
CA SER A 103 6.74 10.42 8.73
C SER A 103 5.60 10.28 9.75
N TYR A 104 5.75 9.36 10.72
CA TYR A 104 4.79 9.17 11.81
C TYR A 104 4.64 10.44 12.66
N PHE A 105 5.73 11.02 13.17
CA PHE A 105 5.64 12.21 14.02
C PHE A 105 5.10 13.44 13.28
N GLN A 106 5.37 13.56 11.97
CA GLN A 106 4.73 14.57 11.14
C GLN A 106 3.22 14.36 11.03
N TRP A 107 2.78 13.12 10.87
CA TRP A 107 1.36 12.78 10.84
C TRP A 107 0.67 13.08 12.19
N VAL A 108 1.28 12.69 13.31
CA VAL A 108 0.78 12.99 14.66
C VAL A 108 0.58 14.50 14.83
N LYS A 109 1.59 15.31 14.49
CA LYS A 109 1.49 16.79 14.53
C LYS A 109 0.35 17.35 13.68
N LYS A 110 -0.01 16.70 12.57
CA LYS A 110 -1.12 17.14 11.70
C LYS A 110 -2.48 16.74 12.25
N VAL A 111 -2.57 15.58 12.88
CA VAL A 111 -3.84 15.03 13.40
C VAL A 111 -4.18 15.59 14.78
N GLU A 112 -3.19 15.78 15.66
CA GLU A 112 -3.40 16.31 17.02
C GLU A 112 -3.45 17.86 17.09
N ARG A 113 -3.16 18.55 15.99
CA ARG A 113 -3.38 20.01 15.86
C ARG A 113 -4.82 20.35 15.41
N LYS A 114 -5.71 19.37 15.32
CA LYS A 114 -7.15 19.56 15.13
C LYS A 114 -7.86 19.35 16.46
#